data_AF-R6WLQ0-F1
#
_entry.id   AF-R6WLQ0-F1
#
_cell.length_a   1.000
_cell.length_b   1.000
_cell.length_c   1.000
_cell.angle_alpha   90.00
_cell.angle_beta   90.00
_cell.angle_gamma   90.00
#
_symmetry.space_group_name_H-M   'P 1'
#
loop_
_entity.id
_entity.type
_entity.pdbx_description
1 polymer ?
#
loop_
_entity_poly.entity_id
_entity_poly.type
_entity_poly.pdbx_seq_one_letter_code
_entity_poly.pdbx_strand_id
1 'polypeptide(L)'
;MVPDFRLNKSFDRLEALTETEKDKVEFLCNECCYYACPDWKRCYENVSRKNLGESVPDHHCHAPGAQESYRFSKAMTNSCFIGIDDIKDIYLPMGFSNYKIEGRGLGSALILEFLLYYMTRSEYQLLVREAIYLDNMLDLF
;
A
#
# COMPACT_ATOMS: atom_id res chain seq x y z
N MET A 1 -12.44 -5.78 4.18
CA MET A 1 -12.09 -4.95 5.36
C MET A 1 -10.60 -4.77 5.34
N VAL A 2 -10.14 -3.51 5.36
CA VAL A 2 -8.71 -3.19 5.35
C VAL A 2 -8.28 -2.94 6.78
N PRO A 3 -7.59 -3.87 7.46
CA PRO A 3 -7.02 -3.59 8.77
C PRO A 3 -5.93 -2.52 8.66
N ASP A 4 -5.62 -1.90 9.78
CA ASP A 4 -4.49 -0.98 9.88
C ASP A 4 -3.19 -1.70 9.45
N PHE A 5 -2.41 -1.09 8.56
CA PHE A 5 -1.19 -1.70 8.02
C PHE A 5 -0.18 -2.13 9.10
N ARG A 6 -0.22 -1.50 10.28
CA ARG A 6 0.64 -1.86 11.41
C ARG A 6 0.37 -3.26 11.94
N LEU A 7 -0.79 -3.82 11.62
CA LEU A 7 -1.20 -5.18 11.95
C LEU A 7 -0.74 -6.21 10.92
N ASN A 8 -0.17 -5.79 9.77
CA ASN A 8 0.24 -6.67 8.68
C ASN A 8 1.11 -7.84 9.14
N LYS A 9 2.00 -7.62 10.12
CA LYS A 9 2.94 -8.63 10.64
C LYS A 9 2.58 -9.13 12.06
N SER A 10 1.35 -8.89 12.52
CA SER A 10 0.85 -9.39 13.82
C SER A 10 0.39 -10.85 13.71
N PHE A 11 1.32 -11.76 13.40
CA PHE A 11 1.01 -13.15 13.03
C PHE A 11 0.14 -13.88 14.05
N ASP A 12 0.41 -13.77 15.35
CA ASP A 12 -0.42 -14.37 16.42
C ASP A 12 -1.90 -13.98 16.31
N ARG A 13 -2.18 -12.72 15.93
CA ARG A 13 -3.55 -12.22 15.76
C ARG A 13 -4.16 -12.69 14.44
N LEU A 14 -3.36 -12.77 13.39
CA LEU A 14 -3.80 -13.20 12.07
C LEU A 14 -4.14 -14.70 12.05
N GLU A 15 -3.35 -15.51 12.75
CA GLU A 15 -3.59 -16.96 12.91
C GLU A 15 -4.86 -17.25 13.72
N ALA A 16 -5.20 -16.38 14.67
CA ALA A 16 -6.40 -16.51 15.49
C ALA A 16 -7.72 -16.20 14.74
N LEU A 17 -7.65 -15.65 13.52
CA LEU A 17 -8.84 -15.36 12.72
C LEU A 17 -9.47 -16.63 12.16
N THR A 18 -10.80 -16.65 12.13
CA THR A 18 -11.55 -17.68 11.40
C THR A 18 -11.40 -17.51 9.89
N GLU A 19 -11.61 -18.58 9.12
CA GLU A 19 -11.51 -18.52 7.65
C GLU A 19 -12.44 -17.44 7.05
N THR A 20 -13.67 -17.31 7.56
CA THR A 20 -14.61 -16.26 7.13
C THR A 20 -14.13 -14.84 7.44
N GLU A 21 -13.32 -14.66 8.48
CA GLU A 21 -12.67 -13.38 8.76
C GLU A 21 -11.50 -13.15 7.83
N LYS A 22 -10.67 -14.17 7.57
CA LYS A 22 -9.54 -14.10 6.63
C LYS A 22 -9.99 -13.74 5.22
N ASP A 23 -11.09 -14.33 4.74
CA ASP A 23 -11.70 -14.03 3.44
C ASP A 23 -12.09 -12.54 3.28
N LYS A 24 -12.34 -11.85 4.40
CA LYS A 24 -12.69 -10.44 4.41
C LYS A 24 -11.48 -9.52 4.58
N VAL A 25 -10.32 -10.03 4.98
CA VAL A 25 -9.14 -9.18 5.19
C VAL A 25 -8.52 -8.81 3.85
N GLU A 26 -8.23 -7.52 3.69
CA GLU A 26 -7.54 -6.95 2.55
C GLU A 26 -6.32 -6.16 3.05
N PHE A 27 -5.12 -6.69 2.90
CA PHE A 27 -3.91 -6.02 3.43
C PHE A 27 -3.48 -4.85 2.55
N LEU A 28 -3.15 -3.69 3.14
CA LEU A 28 -2.44 -2.62 2.44
C LEU A 28 -0.94 -2.92 2.45
N CYS A 29 -0.36 -3.26 1.29
CA CYS A 29 0.97 -3.88 1.21
C CYS A 29 2.14 -2.90 1.29
N ASN A 30 1.98 -1.71 0.71
CA ASN A 30 3.07 -0.76 0.43
C ASN A 30 2.82 0.61 1.06
N GLU A 31 2.24 0.65 2.26
CA GLU A 31 2.09 1.89 3.02
C GLU A 31 3.46 2.51 3.33
N CYS A 32 3.58 3.82 3.11
CA CYS A 32 4.80 4.60 3.34
C CYS A 32 4.75 5.46 4.61
N CYS A 33 3.60 5.48 5.30
CA CYS A 33 3.44 6.18 6.57
C CYS A 33 4.41 5.67 7.65
N TYR A 34 4.81 6.58 8.53
CA TYR A 34 5.65 6.25 9.67
C TYR A 34 4.91 5.30 10.63
N TYR A 35 5.50 4.13 10.88
CA TYR A 35 4.89 3.07 11.70
C TYR A 35 4.45 3.57 13.09
N ALA A 36 5.30 4.34 13.77
CA ALA A 36 5.04 4.86 15.12
C ALA A 36 4.43 6.28 15.11
N CYS A 37 3.68 6.65 14.06
CA CYS A 37 3.06 7.96 13.97
C CYS A 37 2.02 8.17 15.09
N PRO A 38 2.17 9.19 15.96
CA PRO A 38 1.17 9.49 17.00
C PRO A 38 -0.09 10.16 16.43
N ASP A 39 0.04 10.83 15.28
CA ASP A 39 -1.02 11.65 14.67
C ASP A 39 -1.91 10.87 13.69
N TRP A 40 -1.70 9.55 13.53
CA TRP A 40 -2.37 8.72 12.51
C TRP A 40 -3.89 8.91 12.49
N LYS A 41 -4.55 8.88 13.65
CA LYS A 41 -6.00 9.05 13.76
C LYS A 41 -6.44 10.40 13.18
N ARG A 42 -5.72 11.47 13.49
CA ARG A 42 -6.04 12.82 13.02
C ARG A 42 -5.84 12.95 11.51
N CYS A 43 -4.80 12.32 10.98
CA CYS A 43 -4.56 12.26 9.54
C CYS A 43 -5.68 11.52 8.80
N TYR A 44 -6.04 10.31 9.23
CA TYR A 44 -7.12 9.54 8.62
C TYR A 44 -8.48 10.24 8.76
N GLU A 45 -8.77 10.88 9.89
CA GLU A 45 -10.00 11.65 10.06
C GLU A 45 -10.05 12.84 9.09
N ASN A 46 -8.94 13.57 8.92
CA ASN A 46 -8.87 14.67 7.96
C ASN A 46 -9.10 14.21 6.51
N VAL A 47 -8.45 13.12 6.10
CA VAL A 47 -8.66 12.50 4.77
C VAL A 47 -10.10 12.03 4.60
N SER A 48 -10.69 11.43 5.64
CA SER A 48 -12.09 10.95 5.60
C SER A 48 -13.09 12.09 5.43
N ARG A 49 -12.94 13.18 6.19
CA ARG A 49 -13.79 14.37 6.08
C ARG A 49 -13.72 15.01 4.71
N LYS A 50 -12.51 15.12 4.14
CA LYS A 50 -12.32 15.61 2.77
C LYS A 50 -12.99 14.71 1.72
N ASN A 51 -12.89 13.38 1.88
CA ASN A 51 -13.58 12.43 0.99
C ASN A 51 -15.12 12.52 1.09
N LEU A 52 -15.66 13.02 2.20
CA LEU A 52 -17.09 13.33 2.36
C LEU A 52 -17.48 14.71 1.79
N GLY A 53 -16.52 15.47 1.23
CA GLY A 53 -16.74 16.80 0.67
C GLY A 53 -16.75 17.92 1.72
N GLU A 54 -16.35 17.65 2.97
CA GLU A 54 -16.24 18.69 3.99
C GLU A 54 -15.05 19.61 3.71
N SER A 55 -15.27 20.93 3.81
CA SER A 55 -14.19 21.92 3.75
C SER A 55 -13.52 22.03 5.11
N VAL A 56 -12.51 21.18 5.34
CA VAL A 56 -11.69 21.17 6.56
C VAL A 56 -10.25 21.60 6.26
N PRO A 57 -9.56 22.32 7.18
CA PRO A 57 -8.15 22.65 7.01
C PRO A 57 -7.30 21.39 6.82
N ASP A 58 -6.18 21.52 6.10
CA ASP A 58 -5.24 20.42 5.93
C ASP A 58 -4.62 20.00 7.27
N HIS A 59 -4.55 18.69 7.50
CA HIS A 59 -3.72 18.16 8.58
C HIS A 59 -2.24 18.20 8.15
N HIS A 60 -1.44 18.96 8.88
CA HIS A 60 0.01 18.93 8.73
C HIS A 60 0.59 17.72 9.46
N CYS A 61 1.18 16.79 8.70
CA CYS A 61 1.84 15.61 9.24
C CYS A 61 3.20 16.01 9.86
N HIS A 62 3.44 15.62 11.12
CA HIS A 62 4.70 15.86 11.84
C HIS A 62 5.63 14.65 11.84
N ALA A 63 5.29 13.57 11.13
CA ALA A 63 6.14 12.40 11.06
C ALA A 63 7.50 12.73 10.43
N PRO A 64 8.58 12.03 10.81
CA PRO A 64 9.88 12.20 10.17
C PRO A 64 9.78 12.04 8.65
N GLY A 65 10.22 13.06 7.90
CA GLY A 65 10.16 13.06 6.44
C GLY A 65 8.75 13.30 5.86
N ALA A 66 7.81 13.89 6.62
CA ALA A 66 6.45 14.19 6.15
C ALA A 66 6.37 15.15 4.94
N GLN A 67 7.44 15.90 4.66
CA GLN A 67 7.53 16.78 3.49
C GLN A 67 7.99 16.04 2.23
N GLU A 68 8.43 14.78 2.35
CA GLU A 68 8.83 13.98 1.20
C GLU A 68 7.59 13.40 0.51
N SER A 69 7.59 13.41 -0.81
CA SER A 69 6.61 12.65 -1.60
C SER A 69 6.76 11.14 -1.37
N TYR A 70 5.70 10.38 -1.68
CA TYR A 70 5.74 8.93 -1.62
C TYR A 70 6.97 8.37 -2.37
N ARG A 71 7.68 7.42 -1.74
CA ARG A 71 8.79 6.69 -2.34
C ARG A 71 8.60 5.20 -2.11
N PHE A 72 8.55 4.43 -3.20
CA PHE A 72 8.33 2.99 -3.09
C PHE A 72 9.46 2.30 -2.33
N SER A 73 10.70 2.65 -2.63
CA SER A 73 11.88 2.14 -1.92
C SER A 73 11.83 2.42 -0.42
N LYS A 74 11.25 3.55 0.02
CA LYS A 74 11.03 3.84 1.44
C LYS A 74 9.95 2.93 2.02
N ALA A 75 8.83 2.74 1.32
CA ALA A 75 7.79 1.80 1.74
C ALA A 75 8.32 0.37 1.90
N MET A 76 9.22 -0.08 1.01
CA MET A 76 9.87 -1.40 1.11
C MET A 76 10.75 -1.58 2.36
N THR A 77 11.20 -0.50 2.99
CA THR A 77 11.95 -0.56 4.26
C THR A 77 11.06 -0.55 5.50
N ASN A 78 9.74 -0.35 5.32
CA ASN A 78 8.78 -0.37 6.42
C ASN A 78 8.67 -1.79 6.98
N SER A 79 8.72 -1.94 8.32
CA SER A 79 8.57 -3.24 8.98
C SER A 79 7.23 -3.91 8.67
N CYS A 80 6.23 -3.14 8.24
CA CYS A 80 4.90 -3.63 7.88
C CYS A 80 4.70 -3.82 6.38
N PHE A 81 5.74 -3.63 5.57
CA PHE A 81 5.69 -3.91 4.14
C PHE A 81 5.37 -5.38 3.89
N ILE A 82 4.54 -5.62 2.87
CA ILE A 82 4.23 -6.95 2.37
C ILE A 82 4.76 -7.05 0.93
N GLY A 83 5.85 -7.79 0.77
CA GLY A 83 6.45 -8.08 -0.53
C GLY A 83 5.81 -9.28 -1.21
N ILE A 84 6.20 -9.54 -2.47
CA ILE A 84 5.71 -10.69 -3.25
C ILE A 84 6.06 -12.01 -2.55
N ASP A 85 7.26 -12.11 -2.00
CA ASP A 85 7.72 -13.32 -1.32
C ASP A 85 6.93 -13.55 -0.03
N ASP A 86 6.64 -12.50 0.74
CA ASP A 86 5.76 -12.61 1.90
C ASP A 86 4.36 -13.11 1.51
N ILE A 87 3.79 -12.57 0.42
CA ILE A 87 2.47 -13.00 -0.09
C ILE A 87 2.49 -14.49 -0.38
N LYS A 88 3.51 -14.98 -1.09
CA LYS A 88 3.62 -16.38 -1.53
C LYS A 88 3.94 -17.34 -0.40
N ASP A 89 4.88 -16.97 0.44
CA ASP A 89 5.52 -17.90 1.37
C ASP A 89 4.89 -17.84 2.78
N ILE A 90 4.16 -16.76 3.10
CA ILE A 90 3.56 -16.54 4.42
C ILE A 90 2.04 -16.42 4.30
N TYR A 91 1.53 -15.39 3.62
CA TYR A 91 0.12 -15.03 3.72
C TYR A 91 -0.82 -15.96 2.95
N LEU A 92 -0.45 -16.39 1.74
CA LEU A 92 -1.23 -17.37 0.97
C LEU A 92 -1.37 -18.71 1.73
N PRO A 93 -0.29 -19.31 2.27
CA PRO A 93 -0.38 -20.50 3.14
C PRO A 93 -1.25 -20.30 4.39
N MET A 94 -1.30 -19.08 4.94
CA MET A 94 -2.16 -18.75 6.09
C MET A 94 -3.65 -18.61 5.73
N GLY A 95 -4.01 -18.64 4.45
CA GLY A 95 -5.40 -18.52 3.96
C GLY A 95 -5.79 -17.11 3.52
N PHE A 96 -4.85 -16.17 3.39
CA PHE A 96 -5.15 -14.80 2.94
C PHE A 96 -4.88 -14.62 1.45
N SER A 97 -5.85 -14.03 0.74
CA SER A 97 -5.80 -13.89 -0.72
C SER A 97 -6.06 -12.48 -1.24
N ASN A 98 -6.47 -11.52 -0.39
CA ASN A 98 -6.77 -10.16 -0.83
C ASN A 98 -5.71 -9.15 -0.38
N TYR A 99 -5.25 -8.35 -1.33
CA TYR A 99 -4.18 -7.36 -1.15
C TYR A 99 -4.56 -6.07 -1.87
N LYS A 100 -4.25 -4.94 -1.22
CA LYS A 100 -4.39 -3.59 -1.76
C LYS A 100 -3.03 -2.95 -1.88
N ILE A 101 -2.91 -2.12 -2.91
CA ILE A 101 -1.73 -1.33 -3.21
C ILE A 101 -2.13 0.14 -3.03
N GLU A 102 -1.29 0.92 -2.36
CA GLU A 102 -1.42 2.37 -2.26
C GLU A 102 -1.38 3.01 -3.65
N GLY A 103 -2.13 4.10 -3.85
CA GLY A 103 -2.17 4.76 -5.16
C GLY A 103 -3.04 5.99 -5.26
N ARG A 104 -3.90 6.26 -4.27
CA ARG A 104 -4.81 7.41 -4.37
C ARG A 104 -3.99 8.70 -4.31
N GLY A 105 -4.11 9.52 -5.35
CA GLY A 105 -3.39 10.79 -5.44
C GLY A 105 -1.91 10.65 -5.77
N LEU A 106 -1.42 9.45 -6.10
CA LEU A 106 -0.07 9.24 -6.60
C LEU A 106 -0.03 9.36 -8.13
N GLY A 107 1.12 9.82 -8.65
CA GLY A 107 1.34 9.97 -10.08
C GLY A 107 1.42 8.63 -10.82
N SER A 108 1.04 8.66 -12.10
CA SER A 108 0.98 7.50 -13.01
C SER A 108 2.28 6.69 -13.07
N ALA A 109 3.43 7.35 -13.06
CA ALA A 109 4.75 6.70 -13.03
C ALA A 109 4.95 5.81 -11.79
N LEU A 110 4.54 6.25 -10.60
CA LEU A 110 4.65 5.46 -9.38
C LEU A 110 3.70 4.26 -9.39
N ILE A 111 2.47 4.47 -9.86
CA ILE A 111 1.48 3.39 -10.00
C ILE A 111 2.02 2.29 -10.92
N LEU A 112 2.63 2.67 -12.04
CA LEU A 112 3.27 1.72 -12.95
C LEU A 112 4.32 0.87 -12.23
N GLU A 113 5.20 1.48 -11.42
CA GLU A 113 6.21 0.72 -10.69
C GLU A 113 5.60 -0.26 -9.67
N PHE A 114 4.46 0.06 -9.05
CA PHE A 114 3.76 -0.90 -8.20
C PHE A 114 3.18 -2.06 -8.99
N LEU A 115 2.57 -1.80 -10.15
CA LEU A 115 2.02 -2.84 -11.02
C LEU A 115 3.13 -3.74 -11.57
N LEU A 116 4.26 -3.17 -11.98
CA LEU A 116 5.43 -3.94 -12.41
C LEU A 116 5.97 -4.81 -11.28
N TYR A 117 6.02 -4.29 -10.05
CA TYR A 117 6.44 -5.08 -8.90
C TYR A 117 5.44 -6.21 -8.59
N TYR A 118 4.18 -5.89 -8.28
CA TYR A 118 3.23 -6.89 -7.77
C TYR A 118 2.58 -7.78 -8.85
N MET A 119 2.46 -7.32 -10.09
CA MET A 119 1.64 -7.97 -11.14
C MET A 119 2.45 -8.50 -12.31
N THR A 120 3.78 -8.30 -12.33
CA THR A 120 4.65 -8.77 -13.41
C THR A 120 5.76 -9.64 -12.84
N ARG A 121 6.03 -10.78 -13.48
CA ARG A 121 7.22 -11.59 -13.13
C ARG A 121 8.48 -10.76 -13.38
N SER A 122 9.45 -10.85 -12.47
CA SER A 122 10.67 -10.02 -12.47
C SER A 122 11.40 -9.98 -13.83
N GLU A 123 11.50 -11.12 -14.49
CA GLU A 123 12.16 -11.32 -15.78
C GLU A 123 11.46 -10.64 -16.96
N TYR A 124 10.20 -10.22 -16.79
CA TYR A 124 9.40 -9.54 -17.82
C TYR A 124 9.15 -8.06 -17.52
N GLN A 125 9.60 -7.53 -16.37
CA GLN A 125 9.30 -6.15 -15.98
C GLN A 125 9.80 -5.11 -16.99
N LEU A 126 10.99 -5.30 -17.58
CA LEU A 126 11.50 -4.39 -18.60
C LEU A 126 10.62 -4.40 -19.87
N LEU A 127 10.22 -5.58 -20.32
CA LEU A 127 9.40 -5.76 -21.53
C LEU A 127 8.00 -5.16 -21.33
N VAL A 128 7.39 -5.39 -20.17
CA VAL A 128 6.07 -4.81 -19.85
C VAL A 128 6.16 -3.29 -19.71
N ARG A 129 7.22 -2.78 -19.05
CA ARG A 129 7.45 -1.34 -18.92
C ARG A 129 7.61 -0.68 -20.31
N GLU A 130 8.41 -1.27 -21.20
CA GLU A 130 8.60 -0.78 -22.56
C GLU A 130 7.30 -0.78 -23.36
N ALA A 131 6.55 -1.89 -23.34
CA ALA A 131 5.27 -2.00 -24.05
C ALA A 131 4.28 -0.90 -23.62
N ILE A 132 4.20 -0.63 -22.31
CA ILE A 132 3.33 0.41 -21.76
C ILE A 132 3.74 1.81 -22.21
N TYR A 133 5.04 2.10 -22.25
CA TYR A 133 5.52 3.41 -22.73
C TYR A 133 5.21 3.64 -24.21
N LEU A 134 5.26 2.59 -25.03
CA LEU A 134 4.99 2.68 -26.47
C LEU A 134 3.49 2.72 -26.81
N ASP A 135 2.62 2.25 -25.91
CA ASP A 135 1.16 2.20 -26.11
C ASP A 135 0.45 3.54 -25.83
N ASN A 136 1.17 4.59 -25.39
CA ASN A 136 0.63 5.91 -25.01
C ASN A 136 -0.53 5.86 -23.99
N MET A 137 -0.80 4.70 -23.36
CA MET A 137 -1.90 4.48 -22.42
C MET A 137 -1.66 5.13 -21.06
N LEU A 138 -0.42 5.48 -20.75
CA LEU A 138 -0.04 6.19 -19.53
C LEU A 138 0.34 7.61 -19.89
N ASP A 139 -0.55 8.55 -19.56
CA ASP A 139 -0.24 9.98 -19.57
C ASP A 139 0.76 10.23 -18.44
N LEU A 140 2.05 10.20 -18.82
CA LEU A 140 3.17 10.46 -17.91
C LEU A 140 3.53 11.94 -17.87
N PHE A 141 2.80 12.81 -18.59
CA PHE A 141 3.10 14.23 -18.78
C PHE A 141 1.86 15.12 -18.66
#